data_AF-F0YMF3-F1
#
_entry.id   AF-F0YMF3-F1
#
_cell.length_a   1.000
_cell.length_b   1.000
_cell.length_c   1.000
_cell.angle_alpha   90.00
_cell.angle_beta   90.00
_cell.angle_gamma   90.00
#
_symmetry.space_group_name_H-M   'P 1'
#
loop_
_entity.id
_entity.type
_entity.pdbx_description
1 polymer ?
#
loop_
_entity_poly.entity_id
_entity_poly.type
_entity_poly.pdbx_seq_one_letter_code
_entity_poly.pdbx_strand_id
1 'polypeptide(L)'
;MAAFEASCAGCLRQLHDWGHIPTFACQECSVKLCLSCFLSRTMVPGHASQHDYKIRSAQLPLVEQAWVAADDLKLFDAVRTLGLGNWTTIAEKMGLNHSLDGCRRHYIECYCSRNGSFGIYIPAKVLSLDNKQAEDGGTRPNKAPLAGITEQSSSGDTKIEFRGYLPLRGDFDVEYDNDAEGLVAEMEVGSHDNDAEIPIKKYILKLYNDRLLERNRRKLFAINSGLLETLAQPNHNKTTKRPREKSKVASHMRAFTRFRIAQGCDMLKGLAESQRLRQCLARFD
;
A
#
# COMPACT_ATOMS: atom_id res chain seq x y z
N MET A 1 -30.06 16.72 -36.78
CA MET A 1 -30.27 15.38 -36.19
C MET A 1 -31.00 15.58 -34.88
N ALA A 2 -32.28 15.23 -34.81
CA ALA A 2 -33.14 15.51 -33.66
C ALA A 2 -32.66 14.72 -32.43
N ALA A 3 -32.17 15.42 -31.41
CA ALA A 3 -31.97 14.82 -30.10
C ALA A 3 -33.34 14.40 -29.56
N PHE A 4 -33.53 13.12 -29.25
CA PHE A 4 -34.76 12.65 -28.61
C PHE A 4 -34.86 13.27 -27.21
N GLU A 5 -35.59 14.38 -27.10
CA GLU A 5 -35.92 15.03 -25.84
C GLU A 5 -36.81 14.07 -25.03
N ALA A 6 -36.26 13.50 -23.97
CA ALA A 6 -37.00 12.65 -23.06
C ALA A 6 -37.71 13.53 -22.02
N SER A 7 -38.96 13.25 -21.69
CA SER A 7 -39.70 13.96 -20.63
C SER A 7 -39.69 13.18 -19.31
N CYS A 8 -39.73 13.90 -18.19
CA CYS A 8 -39.93 13.31 -16.87
C CYS A 8 -41.33 12.71 -16.77
N ALA A 9 -41.44 11.45 -16.36
CA ALA A 9 -42.73 10.80 -16.20
C ALA A 9 -43.59 11.37 -15.05
N GLY A 10 -42.95 12.00 -14.05
CA GLY A 10 -43.65 12.55 -12.88
C GLY A 10 -44.17 13.98 -13.05
N CYS A 11 -43.43 14.84 -13.76
CA CYS A 11 -43.76 16.27 -13.88
C CYS A 11 -43.78 16.79 -15.33
N LEU A 12 -43.59 15.90 -16.31
CA LEU A 12 -43.57 16.20 -17.75
C LEU A 12 -42.52 17.22 -18.21
N ARG A 13 -41.62 17.67 -17.32
CA ARG A 13 -40.50 18.54 -17.66
C ARG A 13 -39.54 17.84 -18.62
N GLN A 14 -39.02 18.56 -19.61
CA GLN A 14 -37.98 18.05 -20.50
C GLN A 14 -36.71 17.72 -19.72
N LEU A 15 -36.16 16.55 -20.02
CA LEU A 15 -34.90 16.05 -19.47
C LEU A 15 -33.84 16.22 -20.56
N HIS A 16 -32.81 17.01 -20.24
CA HIS A 16 -31.65 17.18 -21.10
C HIS A 16 -30.50 16.37 -20.53
N ASP A 17 -29.83 15.59 -21.38
CA ASP A 17 -28.64 14.81 -21.00
C ASP A 17 -27.36 15.69 -20.94
N TRP A 18 -27.43 16.96 -21.40
CA TRP A 18 -26.30 17.90 -21.46
C TRP A 18 -26.22 18.87 -20.27
N GLY A 19 -27.09 18.70 -19.27
CA GLY A 19 -27.13 19.57 -18.10
C GLY A 19 -26.37 18.97 -16.92
N HIS A 20 -25.91 19.84 -16.02
CA HIS A 20 -25.36 19.47 -14.71
C HIS A 20 -26.41 18.87 -13.75
N ILE A 21 -27.68 18.83 -14.17
CA ILE A 21 -28.79 18.28 -13.37
C ILE A 21 -28.89 16.77 -13.66
N PRO A 22 -28.76 15.89 -12.66
CA PRO A 22 -28.87 14.46 -12.86
C PRO A 22 -30.29 14.06 -13.26
N THR A 23 -30.36 13.15 -14.22
CA THR A 23 -31.59 12.49 -14.67
C THR A 23 -31.49 11.00 -14.36
N PHE A 24 -32.60 10.42 -13.89
CA PHE A 24 -32.66 9.06 -13.37
C PHE A 24 -33.50 8.21 -14.31
N ALA A 25 -32.97 7.08 -14.75
CA ALA A 25 -33.69 6.09 -15.53
C ALA A 25 -33.87 4.83 -14.68
N CYS A 26 -35.12 4.38 -14.56
CA CYS A 26 -35.43 3.11 -13.92
C CYS A 26 -34.83 1.96 -14.75
N GLN A 27 -34.31 0.94 -14.08
CA GLN A 27 -33.67 -0.21 -14.72
C GLN A 27 -34.67 -1.34 -14.98
N GLU A 28 -35.75 -1.39 -14.20
CA GLU A 28 -36.84 -2.37 -14.35
C GLU A 28 -37.97 -1.88 -15.28
N CYS A 29 -38.04 -0.57 -15.54
CA CYS A 29 -39.11 0.05 -16.32
C CYS A 29 -38.55 1.16 -17.21
N SER A 30 -39.22 1.46 -18.33
CA SER A 30 -38.81 2.53 -19.25
C SER A 30 -39.12 3.96 -18.74
N VAL A 31 -39.20 4.15 -17.42
CA VAL A 31 -39.53 5.43 -16.78
C VAL A 31 -38.27 6.27 -16.54
N LYS A 32 -38.36 7.56 -16.86
CA LYS A 32 -37.30 8.56 -16.63
C LYS A 32 -37.83 9.64 -15.69
N LEU A 33 -37.03 10.01 -14.70
CA LEU A 33 -37.38 10.98 -13.67
C LEU A 33 -36.31 12.08 -13.58
N CYS A 34 -36.75 13.32 -13.31
CA CYS A 34 -35.86 14.39 -12.88
C CYS A 34 -35.49 14.20 -11.40
N LEU A 35 -34.45 14.89 -10.94
CA LEU A 35 -34.00 14.87 -9.54
C LEU A 35 -35.13 15.14 -8.54
N SER A 36 -35.99 16.13 -8.79
CA SER A 36 -37.08 16.45 -7.86
C SER A 36 -38.10 15.32 -7.76
N CYS A 37 -38.47 14.69 -8.88
CA CYS A 37 -39.44 13.58 -8.90
C CYS A 37 -38.87 12.28 -8.33
N PHE A 38 -37.56 12.07 -8.50
CA PHE A 38 -36.83 10.96 -7.90
C PHE A 38 -36.79 11.10 -6.37
N LEU A 39 -36.40 12.27 -5.86
CA LEU A 39 -36.36 12.54 -4.41
C LEU A 39 -37.75 12.50 -3.76
N SER A 40 -38.79 12.95 -4.46
CA SER A 40 -40.17 12.87 -3.98
C SER A 40 -40.79 11.46 -4.08
N ARG A 41 -40.03 10.46 -4.57
CA ARG A 41 -40.49 9.07 -4.75
C ARG A 41 -41.80 8.98 -5.53
N THR A 42 -41.91 9.77 -6.60
CA THR A 42 -43.13 9.86 -7.40
C THR A 42 -43.49 8.50 -7.98
N MET A 43 -44.68 7.99 -7.65
CA MET A 43 -45.19 6.75 -8.22
C MET A 43 -45.95 7.03 -9.51
N VAL A 44 -45.55 6.35 -10.57
CA VAL A 44 -46.18 6.43 -11.90
C VAL A 44 -46.85 5.07 -12.14
N PRO A 45 -48.01 4.99 -12.82
CA PRO A 45 -48.61 3.71 -13.14
C PRO A 45 -47.61 2.78 -13.83
N GLY A 46 -47.39 1.60 -13.26
CA GLY A 46 -46.41 0.61 -13.72
C GLY A 46 -44.98 0.82 -13.20
N HIS A 47 -44.74 1.75 -12.26
CA HIS A 47 -43.42 2.03 -11.69
C HIS A 47 -43.48 2.23 -10.18
N ALA A 48 -42.70 1.43 -9.44
CA ALA A 48 -42.52 1.59 -8.00
C ALA A 48 -41.25 2.39 -7.70
N SER A 49 -41.28 3.15 -6.59
CA SER A 49 -40.13 3.92 -6.11
C SER A 49 -39.00 3.07 -5.52
N GLN A 50 -39.21 1.75 -5.43
CA GLN A 50 -38.23 0.77 -4.94
C GLN A 50 -37.39 0.14 -6.05
N HIS A 51 -37.71 0.40 -7.32
CA HIS A 51 -36.93 -0.16 -8.43
C HIS A 51 -35.49 0.37 -8.43
N ASP A 52 -34.59 -0.39 -9.02
CA ASP A 52 -33.23 0.08 -9.25
C ASP A 52 -33.20 1.20 -10.30
N TYR A 53 -32.35 2.20 -10.09
CA TYR A 53 -32.18 3.33 -11.00
C TYR A 53 -30.73 3.52 -11.42
N LYS A 54 -30.55 3.95 -12.67
CA LYS A 54 -29.29 4.38 -13.25
C LYS A 54 -29.31 5.88 -13.53
N ILE A 55 -28.25 6.59 -13.11
CA ILE A 55 -28.04 8.00 -13.45
C ILE A 55 -27.58 8.06 -14.92
N ARG A 56 -28.24 8.89 -15.73
CA ARG A 56 -27.91 9.07 -17.15
C ARG A 56 -26.91 10.18 -17.42
N SER A 57 -27.01 11.29 -16.68
CA SER A 57 -26.08 12.40 -16.86
C SER A 57 -24.70 11.99 -16.32
N ALA A 58 -23.69 12.08 -17.17
CA ALA A 58 -22.29 12.02 -16.77
C ALA A 58 -21.66 13.42 -16.78
N GLN A 59 -22.48 14.47 -16.97
CA GLN A 59 -22.03 15.86 -17.07
C GLN A 59 -22.20 16.63 -15.75
N LEU A 60 -22.24 15.93 -14.63
CA LEU A 60 -22.33 16.53 -13.29
C LEU A 60 -20.98 16.45 -12.55
N PRO A 61 -20.60 17.49 -11.81
CA PRO A 61 -19.44 17.41 -10.93
C PRO A 61 -19.75 16.54 -9.71
N LEU A 62 -18.85 15.59 -9.41
CA LEU A 62 -18.99 14.70 -8.25
C LEU A 62 -18.34 15.27 -6.99
N VAL A 63 -17.08 15.71 -7.12
CA VAL A 63 -16.26 16.19 -5.99
C VAL A 63 -15.86 17.64 -6.18
N GLU A 64 -15.14 17.92 -7.26
CA GLU A 64 -14.66 19.24 -7.60
C GLU A 64 -15.48 19.79 -8.76
N GLN A 65 -15.83 21.08 -8.74
CA GLN A 65 -16.63 21.70 -9.81
C GLN A 65 -15.94 21.70 -11.19
N ALA A 66 -14.61 21.60 -11.21
CA ALA A 66 -13.82 21.51 -12.43
C ALA A 66 -13.80 20.10 -13.04
N TRP A 67 -14.25 19.09 -12.29
CA TRP A 67 -14.26 17.69 -12.71
C TRP A 67 -15.69 17.23 -12.90
N VAL A 68 -15.91 16.47 -13.95
CA VAL A 68 -17.24 15.97 -14.31
C VAL A 68 -17.22 14.45 -14.20
N ALA A 69 -18.35 13.82 -13.85
CA ALA A 69 -18.42 12.38 -13.66
C ALA A 69 -17.89 11.58 -14.87
N ALA A 70 -18.07 12.09 -16.10
CA ALA A 70 -17.48 11.50 -17.31
C ALA A 70 -15.94 11.53 -17.31
N ASP A 71 -15.34 12.59 -16.80
CA ASP A 71 -13.89 12.73 -16.66
C ASP A 71 -13.38 11.84 -15.51
N ASP A 72 -14.10 11.76 -14.39
CA ASP A 72 -13.78 10.83 -13.30
C ASP A 72 -13.75 9.37 -13.80
N LEU A 73 -14.75 8.96 -14.59
CA LEU A 73 -14.80 7.62 -15.18
C LEU A 73 -13.63 7.38 -16.15
N LYS A 74 -13.26 8.37 -16.97
CA LYS A 74 -12.09 8.29 -17.85
C LYS A 74 -10.80 8.17 -17.05
N LEU A 75 -10.67 8.91 -15.95
CA LEU A 75 -9.51 8.87 -15.07
C LEU A 75 -9.36 7.47 -14.46
N PHE A 76 -10.45 6.89 -13.95
CA PHE A 76 -10.42 5.52 -13.43
C PHE A 76 -10.10 4.49 -14.49
N ASP A 77 -10.64 4.62 -15.69
CA ASP A 77 -10.29 3.72 -16.78
C ASP A 77 -8.80 3.86 -17.18
N ALA A 78 -8.27 5.09 -17.21
CA ALA A 78 -6.87 5.35 -17.45
C ALA A 78 -5.98 4.69 -16.38
N VAL A 79 -6.25 4.92 -15.09
CA VAL A 79 -5.51 4.32 -13.97
C VAL A 79 -5.58 2.79 -14.02
N ARG A 80 -6.75 2.21 -14.34
CA ARG A 80 -6.93 0.76 -14.48
C ARG A 80 -6.09 0.17 -15.61
N THR A 81 -6.02 0.86 -16.75
CA THR A 81 -5.29 0.36 -17.93
C THR A 81 -3.79 0.60 -17.89
N LEU A 82 -3.34 1.73 -17.32
CA LEU A 82 -1.94 2.18 -17.37
C LEU A 82 -1.18 1.95 -16.07
N GLY A 83 -1.89 1.65 -14.98
CA GLY A 83 -1.33 1.49 -13.65
C GLY A 83 -1.15 2.80 -12.90
N LEU A 84 -1.31 2.75 -11.58
CA LEU A 84 -1.15 3.90 -10.70
C LEU A 84 0.31 4.39 -10.70
N GLY A 85 0.52 5.70 -10.89
CA GLY A 85 1.86 6.32 -10.88
C GLY A 85 2.36 6.76 -12.26
N ASN A 86 1.80 6.24 -13.35
CA ASN A 86 2.14 6.65 -14.71
C ASN A 86 1.36 7.90 -15.15
N TRP A 87 1.46 8.99 -14.38
CA TRP A 87 0.63 10.19 -14.53
C TRP A 87 0.83 10.93 -15.85
N THR A 88 1.99 10.78 -16.49
CA THR A 88 2.28 11.35 -17.81
C THR A 88 1.34 10.76 -18.87
N THR A 89 1.31 9.44 -19.00
CA THR A 89 0.45 8.74 -19.96
C THR A 89 -1.03 8.83 -19.60
N ILE A 90 -1.36 8.87 -18.31
CA ILE A 90 -2.73 9.09 -17.84
C ILE A 90 -3.24 10.47 -18.28
N ALA A 91 -2.43 11.52 -18.12
CA ALA A 91 -2.80 12.86 -18.55
C ALA A 91 -2.98 12.95 -20.08
N GLU A 92 -2.11 12.27 -20.86
CA GLU A 92 -2.28 12.16 -22.31
C GLU A 92 -3.62 11.53 -22.70
N LYS A 93 -4.06 10.48 -21.98
CA LYS A 93 -5.35 9.82 -22.20
C LYS A 93 -6.55 10.67 -21.77
N MET A 94 -6.37 11.52 -20.74
CA MET A 94 -7.38 12.49 -20.28
C MET A 94 -7.55 13.68 -21.24
N GLY A 95 -6.54 13.95 -22.07
CA GLY A 95 -6.53 15.04 -23.04
C GLY A 95 -6.23 16.40 -22.40
N LEU A 96 -6.39 17.47 -23.19
CA LEU A 96 -5.96 18.84 -22.83
C LEU A 96 -6.78 19.50 -21.71
N ASN A 97 -7.85 18.86 -21.24
CA ASN A 97 -8.74 19.45 -20.24
C ASN A 97 -8.12 19.44 -18.83
N HIS A 98 -7.20 18.52 -18.56
CA HIS A 98 -6.64 18.31 -17.23
C HIS A 98 -5.12 18.18 -17.31
N SER A 99 -4.40 18.89 -16.44
CA SER A 99 -2.95 18.78 -16.34
C SER A 99 -2.53 17.48 -15.64
N LEU A 100 -1.27 17.09 -15.80
CA LEU A 100 -0.67 15.94 -15.10
C LEU A 100 -0.84 16.07 -13.57
N ASP A 101 -0.41 17.21 -13.02
CA ASP A 101 -0.53 17.48 -11.60
C ASP A 101 -2.00 17.54 -11.17
N GLY A 102 -2.88 18.08 -12.02
CA GLY A 102 -4.32 18.08 -11.78
C GLY A 102 -4.90 16.67 -11.64
N CYS A 103 -4.58 15.77 -12.59
CA CYS A 103 -5.05 14.38 -12.57
C CYS A 103 -4.54 13.62 -11.33
N ARG A 104 -3.25 13.76 -11.03
CA ARG A 104 -2.63 13.13 -9.86
C ARG A 104 -3.25 13.62 -8.56
N ARG A 105 -3.32 14.95 -8.39
CA ARG A 105 -3.86 15.59 -7.20
C ARG A 105 -5.31 15.19 -6.99
N HIS A 106 -6.13 15.30 -8.04
CA HIS A 106 -7.54 14.93 -7.99
C HIS A 106 -7.72 13.45 -7.59
N TYR A 107 -6.99 12.52 -8.20
CA TYR A 107 -7.08 11.11 -7.85
C TYR A 107 -6.69 10.84 -6.38
N ILE A 108 -5.56 11.39 -5.94
CA ILE A 108 -5.02 11.13 -4.60
C ILE A 108 -5.87 11.83 -3.55
N GLU A 109 -6.14 13.12 -3.68
CA GLU A 109 -6.82 13.91 -2.66
C GLU A 109 -8.32 13.61 -2.59
N CYS A 110 -9.00 13.41 -3.71
CA CYS A 110 -10.45 13.19 -3.70
C CYS A 110 -10.82 11.73 -3.41
N TYR A 111 -10.04 10.77 -3.90
CA TYR A 111 -10.40 9.34 -3.85
C TYR A 111 -9.52 8.49 -2.93
N CYS A 112 -8.24 8.81 -2.75
CA CYS A 112 -7.32 8.00 -1.92
C CYS A 112 -7.11 8.56 -0.52
N SER A 113 -7.19 9.88 -0.34
CA SER A 113 -6.97 10.52 0.94
C SER A 113 -8.15 10.30 1.87
N ARG A 114 -7.86 10.02 3.14
CA ARG A 114 -8.90 9.83 4.17
C ARG A 114 -9.78 11.08 4.37
N ASN A 115 -9.20 12.26 4.13
CA ASN A 115 -9.87 13.55 4.19
C ASN A 115 -10.60 13.90 2.88
N GLY A 116 -10.50 13.06 1.86
CA GLY A 116 -11.20 13.21 0.59
C GLY A 116 -12.66 12.81 0.69
N SER A 117 -13.48 13.34 -0.22
CA SER A 117 -14.94 13.12 -0.26
C SER A 117 -15.33 11.65 -0.35
N PHE A 118 -14.49 10.81 -0.98
CA PHE A 118 -14.74 9.37 -1.10
C PHE A 118 -13.92 8.51 -0.14
N GLY A 119 -12.80 9.01 0.38
CA GLY A 119 -11.90 8.25 1.26
C GLY A 119 -12.51 7.87 2.60
N ILE A 120 -13.58 8.55 3.03
CA ILE A 120 -14.34 8.21 4.25
C ILE A 120 -15.08 6.86 4.09
N TYR A 121 -15.52 6.52 2.88
CA TYR A 121 -16.30 5.31 2.60
C TYR A 121 -15.43 4.07 2.34
N ILE A 122 -14.13 4.27 2.11
CA ILE A 122 -13.20 3.18 1.86
C ILE A 122 -12.70 2.63 3.21
N PRO A 123 -12.75 1.31 3.45
CA PRO A 123 -12.28 0.74 4.70
C PRO A 123 -10.83 1.14 5.02
N ALA A 124 -10.57 1.52 6.27
CA ALA A 124 -9.28 2.00 6.75
C ALA A 124 -8.08 1.10 6.39
N LYS A 125 -8.33 -0.22 6.31
CA LYS A 125 -7.32 -1.24 5.97
C LYS A 125 -6.88 -1.19 4.49
N VAL A 126 -7.70 -0.62 3.61
CA VAL A 126 -7.43 -0.52 2.17
C VAL A 126 -6.65 0.77 1.86
N LEU A 127 -6.99 1.88 2.53
CA LEU A 127 -6.28 3.16 2.40
C LEU A 127 -5.11 3.29 3.38
N SER A 128 -4.54 2.20 3.87
CA SER A 128 -3.38 2.21 4.76
C SER A 128 -2.09 2.65 4.03
N LEU A 129 -2.14 3.75 3.28
CA LEU A 129 -1.04 4.69 3.19
C LEU A 129 -0.96 5.41 4.55
N ASP A 130 -0.53 4.70 5.59
CA ASP A 130 -0.11 5.33 6.84
C ASP A 130 1.20 6.08 6.55
N ASN A 131 1.09 7.16 5.78
CA ASN A 131 2.10 8.18 5.68
C ASN A 131 2.05 8.93 7.03
N LYS A 132 2.79 8.40 8.01
CA LYS A 132 3.05 9.09 9.27
C LYS A 132 3.94 10.30 9.00
N GLN A 133 3.35 11.37 8.47
CA GLN A 133 3.85 12.73 8.62
C GLN A 133 2.89 13.40 9.60
N ALA A 134 3.29 13.47 10.87
CA ALA A 134 3.88 14.68 11.43
C ALA A 134 2.77 15.68 11.78
N GLU A 135 2.11 15.45 12.92
CA GLU A 135 1.63 16.53 13.76
C GLU A 135 1.92 16.22 15.23
N ASP A 136 2.13 17.32 15.92
CA ASP A 136 2.88 17.55 17.14
C ASP A 136 2.08 17.19 18.41
N GLY A 137 2.79 16.92 19.50
CA GLY A 137 2.25 16.88 20.86
C GLY A 137 1.57 15.59 21.33
N GLY A 138 2.30 14.76 22.09
CA GLY A 138 1.69 13.79 23.01
C GLY A 138 2.36 12.41 23.10
N THR A 139 3.45 12.36 23.86
CA THR A 139 4.04 11.21 24.58
C THR A 139 3.77 9.79 24.02
N ARG A 140 4.64 9.33 23.11
CA ARG A 140 4.81 7.89 22.80
C ARG A 140 5.97 7.32 23.61
N PRO A 141 5.89 6.07 24.11
CA PRO A 141 7.02 5.39 24.70
C PRO A 141 8.06 5.04 23.62
N ASN A 142 9.32 5.36 23.93
CA ASN A 142 10.54 5.25 23.13
C ASN A 142 10.57 4.12 22.07
N LYS A 143 10.51 4.51 20.79
CA LYS A 143 11.23 3.79 19.73
C LYS A 143 12.64 4.37 19.66
N ALA A 144 13.64 3.54 19.90
CA ALA A 144 15.05 3.94 19.83
C ALA A 144 15.39 4.44 18.41
N PRO A 145 16.26 5.45 18.26
CA PRO A 145 16.60 6.03 16.96
C PRO A 145 17.48 5.07 16.15
N LEU A 146 17.07 4.81 14.90
CA LEU A 146 17.97 4.30 13.86
C LEU A 146 18.89 5.47 13.46
N ALA A 147 19.89 5.74 14.29
CA ALA A 147 20.97 6.65 13.97
C ALA A 147 21.95 5.94 13.04
N GLY A 148 22.01 6.35 11.78
CA GLY A 148 23.14 5.99 10.92
C GLY A 148 22.86 5.61 9.47
N ILE A 149 21.86 6.21 8.79
CA ILE A 149 21.89 6.26 7.32
C ILE A 149 21.66 7.70 6.92
N THR A 150 22.76 8.43 6.75
CA THR A 150 22.78 9.80 6.24
C THR A 150 22.23 9.77 4.82
N GLU A 151 21.12 10.48 4.61
CA GLU A 151 20.66 10.86 3.29
C GLU A 151 21.77 11.67 2.61
N GLN A 152 22.34 11.14 1.52
CA GLN A 152 23.07 11.94 0.56
C GLN A 152 22.33 11.90 -0.76
N SER A 153 21.83 13.07 -1.10
CA SER A 153 21.14 13.45 -2.31
C SER A 153 22.01 13.25 -3.55
N SER A 154 21.38 12.71 -4.59
CA SER A 154 21.60 12.99 -6.01
C SER A 154 23.04 13.25 -6.48
N SER A 155 23.67 12.24 -7.08
CA SER A 155 24.38 12.26 -8.38
C SER A 155 25.49 11.21 -8.39
N GLY A 156 25.55 10.42 -9.47
CA GLY A 156 26.72 9.62 -9.82
C GLY A 156 26.96 8.37 -8.97
N ASP A 157 26.46 7.24 -9.46
CA ASP A 157 27.24 6.00 -9.55
C ASP A 157 28.00 5.53 -8.29
N THR A 158 27.28 5.32 -7.18
CA THR A 158 27.67 4.32 -6.17
C THR A 158 26.40 3.73 -5.57
N LYS A 159 25.83 2.73 -6.25
CA LYS A 159 24.84 1.83 -5.64
C LYS A 159 25.54 1.22 -4.41
N ILE A 160 25.22 1.70 -3.20
CA ILE A 160 25.52 0.93 -1.99
C ILE A 160 24.67 -0.31 -2.11
N GLU A 161 25.24 -1.32 -2.76
CA GLU A 161 24.66 -2.63 -2.94
C GLU A 161 24.62 -3.28 -1.56
N PHE A 162 23.57 -2.98 -0.79
CA PHE A 162 23.15 -3.91 0.24
C PHE A 162 22.88 -5.22 -0.49
N ARG A 163 23.75 -6.20 -0.28
CA ARG A 163 23.82 -7.50 -0.97
C ARG A 163 22.44 -8.14 -1.19
N GLY A 164 21.76 -7.76 -2.28
CA GLY A 164 20.40 -8.18 -2.63
C GLY A 164 19.28 -7.65 -1.72
N TYR A 165 19.43 -6.54 -0.97
CA TYR A 165 18.33 -5.89 -0.24
C TYR A 165 17.94 -4.58 -0.92
N LEU A 166 16.64 -4.37 -1.11
CA LEU A 166 16.02 -3.24 -1.81
C LEU A 166 15.40 -2.28 -0.77
N PRO A 167 16.10 -1.22 -0.33
CA PRO A 167 15.68 -0.44 0.84
C PRO A 167 14.35 0.29 0.67
N LEU A 168 14.07 0.80 -0.54
CA LEU A 168 12.80 1.47 -0.86
C LEU A 168 11.60 0.51 -0.91
N ARG A 169 11.86 -0.79 -1.13
CA ARG A 169 10.84 -1.84 -1.13
C ARG A 169 10.71 -2.51 0.24
N GLY A 170 11.80 -2.53 1.01
CA GLY A 170 11.89 -3.28 2.26
C GLY A 170 12.06 -4.79 2.05
N ASP A 171 12.51 -5.21 0.87
CA ASP A 171 12.58 -6.63 0.46
C ASP A 171 13.97 -7.06 0.02
N PHE A 172 14.19 -8.38 -0.02
CA PHE A 172 15.36 -8.98 -0.63
C PHE A 172 15.05 -9.38 -2.08
N ASP A 173 16.05 -9.31 -2.94
CA ASP A 173 16.03 -9.74 -4.34
C ASP A 173 15.89 -11.27 -4.43
N VAL A 174 16.51 -11.99 -3.50
CA VAL A 174 16.30 -13.44 -3.29
C VAL A 174 15.84 -13.65 -1.85
N GLU A 175 14.60 -14.12 -1.69
CA GLU A 175 14.03 -14.36 -0.38
C GLU A 175 14.41 -15.73 0.20
N TYR A 176 14.21 -15.89 1.51
CA TYR A 176 14.30 -17.20 2.13
C TYR A 176 13.19 -18.10 1.60
N ASP A 177 13.57 -19.30 1.13
CA ASP A 177 12.67 -20.27 0.51
C ASP A 177 11.92 -19.66 -0.69
N ASN A 178 12.68 -19.19 -1.68
CA ASN A 178 12.18 -18.48 -2.87
C ASN A 178 11.30 -19.37 -3.78
N ASP A 179 11.38 -20.69 -3.64
CA ASP A 179 10.58 -21.65 -4.42
C ASP A 179 9.27 -22.03 -3.71
N ALA A 180 8.98 -21.42 -2.56
CA ALA A 180 7.78 -21.74 -1.75
C ALA A 180 6.48 -21.47 -2.53
N GLU A 181 6.45 -20.43 -3.35
CA GLU A 181 5.31 -20.08 -4.21
C GLU A 181 5.00 -21.17 -5.25
N GLY A 182 5.98 -22.00 -5.64
CA GLY A 182 5.81 -23.03 -6.66
C GLY A 182 4.70 -24.03 -6.34
N LEU A 183 4.54 -24.39 -5.06
CA LEU A 183 3.48 -25.32 -4.61
C LEU A 183 2.07 -24.74 -4.67
N VAL A 184 1.95 -23.41 -4.70
CA VAL A 184 0.66 -22.69 -4.72
C VAL A 184 0.38 -22.12 -6.12
N ALA A 185 1.41 -21.89 -6.94
CA ALA A 185 1.28 -21.28 -8.27
C ALA A 185 0.35 -22.06 -9.21
N GLU A 186 0.36 -23.38 -9.13
CA GLU A 186 -0.48 -24.27 -9.95
C GLU A 186 -1.81 -24.65 -9.27
N MET A 187 -2.09 -24.12 -8.08
CA MET A 187 -3.29 -24.47 -7.32
C MET A 187 -4.50 -23.66 -7.78
N GLU A 188 -5.44 -24.32 -8.43
CA GLU A 188 -6.76 -23.75 -8.75
C GLU A 188 -7.75 -24.04 -7.63
N VAL A 189 -8.50 -23.03 -7.19
CA VAL A 189 -9.59 -23.17 -6.20
C VAL A 189 -10.90 -22.86 -6.92
N GLY A 190 -11.69 -23.90 -7.19
CA GLY A 190 -12.95 -23.80 -7.92
C GLY A 190 -14.16 -24.18 -7.08
N SER A 191 -15.35 -23.79 -7.54
CA SER A 191 -16.63 -24.23 -6.94
C SER A 191 -16.96 -25.70 -7.19
N HIS A 192 -16.19 -26.37 -8.06
CA HIS A 192 -16.35 -27.79 -8.43
C HIS A 192 -15.29 -28.68 -7.76
N ASP A 193 -14.52 -28.16 -6.81
CA ASP A 193 -13.55 -28.94 -6.05
C ASP A 193 -14.23 -30.09 -5.30
N ASN A 194 -13.67 -31.29 -5.39
CA ASN A 194 -14.20 -32.44 -4.66
C ASN A 194 -14.08 -32.22 -3.14
N ASP A 195 -15.02 -32.76 -2.37
CA ASP A 195 -15.01 -32.67 -0.90
C ASP A 195 -13.71 -33.20 -0.26
N ALA A 196 -13.01 -34.13 -0.94
CA ALA A 196 -11.71 -34.65 -0.52
C ALA A 196 -10.52 -33.74 -0.89
N GLU A 197 -10.64 -32.91 -1.93
CA GLU A 197 -9.58 -32.00 -2.39
C GLU A 197 -9.51 -30.72 -1.55
N ILE A 198 -10.68 -30.20 -1.13
CA ILE A 198 -10.80 -29.01 -0.30
C ILE A 198 -9.90 -29.06 0.97
N PRO A 199 -9.91 -30.13 1.79
CA PRO A 199 -9.05 -30.19 2.98
C PRO A 199 -7.56 -30.23 2.63
N ILE A 200 -7.19 -30.87 1.52
CA ILE A 200 -5.80 -30.95 1.05
C ILE A 200 -5.30 -29.57 0.62
N LYS A 201 -6.06 -28.86 -0.22
CA LYS A 201 -5.74 -27.49 -0.65
C LYS A 201 -5.62 -26.55 0.55
N LYS A 202 -6.56 -26.64 1.51
CA LYS A 202 -6.48 -25.89 2.77
C LYS A 202 -5.22 -26.20 3.58
N TYR A 203 -4.78 -27.45 3.61
CA TYR A 203 -3.57 -27.84 4.32
C TYR A 203 -2.30 -27.30 3.64
N ILE A 204 -2.22 -27.37 2.31
CA ILE A 204 -1.11 -26.79 1.55
C ILE A 204 -1.03 -25.28 1.75
N LEU A 205 -2.16 -24.57 1.74
CA LEU A 205 -2.21 -23.13 2.02
C LEU A 205 -1.73 -22.78 3.45
N LYS A 206 -2.03 -23.63 4.44
CA LYS A 206 -1.49 -23.48 5.79
C LYS A 206 0.03 -23.62 5.80
N LEU A 207 0.56 -24.66 5.14
CA LEU A 207 2.00 -24.89 5.04
C LEU A 207 2.71 -23.72 4.33
N TYR A 208 2.10 -23.15 3.30
CA TYR A 208 2.60 -21.95 2.64
C TYR A 208 2.63 -20.74 3.58
N ASN A 209 1.57 -20.51 4.36
CA ASN A 209 1.55 -19.44 5.35
C ASN A 209 2.65 -19.60 6.40
N ASP A 210 2.94 -20.83 6.85
CA ASP A 210 4.03 -21.09 7.80
C ASP A 210 5.40 -20.72 7.20
N ARG A 211 5.63 -21.05 5.92
CA ARG A 211 6.84 -20.62 5.19
C ARG A 211 6.93 -19.11 5.07
N LEU A 212 5.82 -18.44 4.75
CA LEU A 212 5.75 -16.98 4.63
C LEU A 212 6.03 -16.28 5.98
N LEU A 213 5.52 -16.84 7.09
CA LEU A 213 5.81 -16.35 8.43
C LEU A 213 7.30 -16.48 8.78
N GLU A 214 7.92 -17.62 8.48
CA GLU A 214 9.36 -17.81 8.73
C GLU A 214 10.21 -16.87 7.85
N ARG A 215 9.82 -16.67 6.59
CA ARG A 215 10.45 -15.71 5.69
C ARG A 215 10.39 -14.29 6.26
N ASN A 216 9.21 -13.84 6.69
CA ASN A 216 9.04 -12.52 7.32
C ASN A 216 9.81 -12.41 8.64
N ARG A 217 9.83 -13.47 9.45
CA ARG A 217 10.60 -13.51 10.70
C ARG A 217 12.09 -13.31 10.44
N ARG A 218 12.65 -13.98 9.43
CA ARG A 218 14.06 -13.86 9.04
C ARG A 218 14.39 -12.51 8.43
N LYS A 219 13.50 -11.99 7.58
CA LYS A 219 13.60 -10.65 6.99
C LYS A 219 13.68 -9.58 8.08
N LEU A 220 12.70 -9.58 9.00
CA LEU A 220 12.67 -8.68 10.14
C LEU A 220 13.88 -8.86 11.06
N PHE A 221 14.32 -10.10 11.29
CA PHE A 221 15.53 -10.35 12.07
C PHE A 221 16.76 -9.72 11.40
N ALA A 222 16.97 -9.90 10.09
CA ALA A 222 18.10 -9.33 9.37
C ALA A 222 18.11 -7.79 9.41
N ILE A 223 16.93 -7.17 9.25
CA ILE A 223 16.75 -5.71 9.33
C ILE A 223 17.03 -5.23 10.77
N ASN A 224 16.33 -5.78 11.76
CA ASN A 224 16.39 -5.30 13.15
C ASN A 224 17.73 -5.58 13.85
N SER A 225 18.50 -6.57 13.37
CA SER A 225 19.80 -6.90 13.95
C SER A 225 20.96 -6.09 13.36
N GLY A 226 20.70 -5.19 12.40
CA GLY A 226 21.74 -4.39 11.74
C GLY A 226 22.70 -5.23 10.89
N LEU A 227 22.30 -6.44 10.48
CA LEU A 227 23.12 -7.30 9.62
C LEU A 227 23.31 -6.72 8.22
N LEU A 228 22.37 -5.86 7.78
CA LEU A 228 22.47 -5.11 6.54
C LEU A 228 23.70 -4.17 6.52
N GLU A 229 23.93 -3.41 7.60
CA GLU A 229 25.07 -2.48 7.72
C GLU A 229 26.42 -3.21 7.79
N THR A 230 26.43 -4.37 8.45
CA THR A 230 27.64 -5.20 8.59
C THR A 230 28.08 -5.79 7.24
N LEU A 231 27.13 -6.02 6.33
CA LEU A 231 27.38 -6.57 4.99
C LEU A 231 27.66 -5.48 3.94
N ALA A 232 27.22 -4.24 4.18
CA ALA A 232 27.42 -3.10 3.28
C ALA A 232 28.85 -2.49 3.32
N GLN A 233 29.71 -2.93 4.24
CA GLN A 233 31.08 -2.41 4.36
C GLN A 233 32.12 -3.37 3.74
N PRO A 234 32.59 -3.15 2.50
CA PRO A 234 33.57 -4.02 1.84
C PRO A 234 34.97 -4.00 2.48
N ASN A 235 35.28 -3.04 3.36
CA ASN A 235 36.64 -2.79 3.86
C ASN A 235 36.90 -3.05 5.36
N HIS A 236 35.95 -3.62 6.11
CA HIS A 236 36.13 -3.82 7.55
C HIS A 236 37.16 -4.91 7.92
N ASN A 237 37.66 -5.69 6.94
CA ASN A 237 38.75 -6.64 7.16
C ASN A 237 40.14 -5.99 7.28
N LYS A 238 40.31 -4.69 6.96
CA LYS A 238 41.63 -4.04 6.99
C LYS A 238 41.82 -3.00 8.11
N THR A 239 40.78 -2.37 8.65
CA THR A 239 40.97 -1.19 9.54
C THR A 239 40.72 -1.40 11.03
N THR A 240 40.25 -2.57 11.48
CA THR A 240 40.39 -2.93 12.90
C THR A 240 40.57 -4.43 13.03
N LYS A 241 41.78 -4.86 13.41
CA LYS A 241 41.94 -6.16 14.08
C LYS A 241 41.03 -6.10 15.32
N ARG A 242 39.80 -6.61 15.23
CA ARG A 242 38.92 -6.76 16.40
C ARG A 242 39.78 -7.48 17.45
N PRO A 243 39.90 -6.96 18.69
CA PRO A 243 40.66 -7.64 19.74
C PRO A 243 40.24 -9.11 19.79
N ARG A 244 41.19 -10.05 19.85
CA ARG A 244 40.93 -11.51 19.82
C ARG A 244 39.80 -11.90 20.79
N GLU A 245 39.68 -11.17 21.89
CA GLU A 245 38.66 -11.35 22.94
C GLU A 245 37.25 -10.93 22.51
N LYS A 246 37.08 -9.78 21.84
CA LYS A 246 35.79 -9.38 21.25
C LYS A 246 35.30 -10.42 20.22
N SER A 247 36.24 -11.05 19.50
CA SER A 247 35.94 -12.14 18.56
C SER A 247 35.50 -13.44 19.25
N LYS A 248 36.15 -13.83 20.35
CA LYS A 248 35.78 -15.00 21.15
C LYS A 248 34.41 -14.85 21.80
N VAL A 249 34.13 -13.69 22.43
CA VAL A 249 32.83 -13.40 23.06
C VAL A 249 31.73 -13.36 22.01
N ALA A 250 31.96 -12.68 20.87
CA ALA A 250 30.99 -12.66 19.78
C ALA A 250 30.70 -14.06 19.23
N SER A 251 31.71 -14.93 19.12
CA SER A 251 31.56 -16.31 18.66
C SER A 251 30.73 -17.17 19.63
N HIS A 252 30.97 -17.07 20.93
CA HIS A 252 30.15 -17.76 21.95
C HIS A 252 28.71 -17.23 21.97
N MET A 253 28.54 -15.92 21.75
CA MET A 253 27.22 -15.30 21.72
C MET A 253 26.44 -15.55 20.43
N ARG A 254 27.04 -16.16 19.38
CA ARG A 254 26.34 -16.51 18.13
C ARG A 254 25.13 -17.40 18.36
N ALA A 255 25.21 -18.38 19.27
CA ALA A 255 24.10 -19.29 19.57
C ALA A 255 22.88 -18.57 20.20
N PHE A 256 23.11 -17.39 20.77
CA PHE A 256 22.11 -16.58 21.47
C PHE A 256 21.60 -15.41 20.63
N THR A 257 22.12 -15.20 19.41
CA THR A 257 21.67 -14.09 18.56
C THR A 257 20.19 -14.19 18.19
N ARG A 258 19.66 -15.40 18.07
CA ARG A 258 18.21 -15.66 17.87
C ARG A 258 17.31 -15.10 18.97
N PHE A 259 17.86 -14.84 20.17
CA PHE A 259 17.14 -14.25 21.29
C PHE A 259 17.46 -12.76 21.49
N ARG A 260 18.23 -12.14 20.60
CA ARG A 260 18.57 -10.72 20.70
C ARG A 260 17.34 -9.86 20.37
N ILE A 261 16.73 -9.35 21.43
CA ILE A 261 15.95 -8.11 21.40
C ILE A 261 16.94 -6.97 21.08
N ALA A 262 16.51 -5.91 20.40
CA ALA A 262 17.34 -4.81 19.88
C ALA A 262 18.39 -4.24 20.88
N GLN A 263 18.18 -4.38 22.19
CA GLN A 263 19.12 -4.01 23.27
C GLN A 263 20.38 -4.91 23.39
N GLY A 264 20.42 -6.06 22.72
CA GLY A 264 21.53 -7.03 22.83
C GLY A 264 22.84 -6.58 22.19
N CYS A 265 22.81 -5.61 21.27
CA CYS A 265 24.03 -4.96 20.74
C CYS A 265 24.84 -4.31 21.86
N ASP A 266 24.16 -3.63 22.78
CA ASP A 266 24.81 -2.86 23.85
C ASP A 266 25.29 -3.77 24.98
N MET A 267 24.58 -4.87 25.24
CA MET A 267 25.05 -5.91 26.17
C MET A 267 26.38 -6.53 25.73
N LEU A 268 26.58 -6.80 24.43
CA LEU A 268 27.84 -7.34 23.92
C LEU A 268 28.99 -6.33 24.04
N LYS A 269 28.71 -5.05 23.79
CA LYS A 269 29.68 -3.97 24.02
C LYS A 269 30.04 -3.90 25.50
N GLY A 270 29.05 -3.95 26.40
CA GLY A 270 29.23 -3.92 27.85
C GLY A 270 30.00 -5.13 28.40
N LEU A 271 29.72 -6.35 27.91
CA LEU A 271 30.45 -7.56 28.29
C LEU A 271 31.92 -7.50 27.86
N ALA A 272 32.17 -7.05 26.63
CA ALA A 272 33.53 -6.88 26.14
C ALA A 272 34.30 -5.81 26.94
N GLU A 273 33.64 -4.72 27.32
CA GLU A 273 34.25 -3.66 28.13
C GLU A 273 34.50 -4.11 29.57
N SER A 274 33.56 -4.82 30.19
CA SER A 274 33.73 -5.40 31.53
C SER A 274 34.91 -6.37 31.59
N GLN A 275 35.07 -7.23 30.58
CA GLN A 275 36.20 -8.15 30.51
C GLN A 275 37.53 -7.41 30.35
N ARG A 276 37.56 -6.35 29.53
CA ARG A 276 38.74 -5.48 29.37
C ARG A 276 39.12 -4.80 30.70
N LEU A 277 38.15 -4.25 31.42
CA LEU A 277 38.39 -3.59 32.72
C LEU A 277 38.93 -4.56 33.76
N ARG A 278 38.38 -5.79 33.84
CA ARG A 278 38.89 -6.84 34.75
C ARG A 278 40.35 -7.19 34.46
N GLN A 279 40.74 -7.26 33.18
CA GLN A 279 42.13 -7.51 32.81
C GLN A 279 43.05 -6.34 33.10
N CYS A 280 42.56 -5.09 32.98
CA CYS A 280 43.33 -3.92 33.39
C CYS A 280 43.57 -3.94 34.90
N LEU A 281 42.55 -4.21 35.70
CA LEU A 281 42.67 -4.31 37.17
C LEU A 281 43.65 -5.41 37.58
N ALA A 282 43.59 -6.59 36.96
CA ALA A 282 44.52 -7.70 37.24
C ALA A 282 45.98 -7.44 36.81
N ARG A 283 46.29 -6.30 36.18
CA ARG A 283 47.67 -5.87 35.86
C ARG A 283 48.20 -4.84 36.85
N PHE A 284 47.36 -4.31 37.74
CA PHE A 284 47.73 -3.35 38.77
C PHE A 284 47.94 -4.00 40.15
N ASP A 285 47.60 -5.27 40.31
CA ASP A 285 48.02 -6.16 41.41
C ASP A 285 49.29 -6.92 41.01
#